data_AF-A0A8H6W5H9-F1
#
_entry.id   AF-A0A8H6W5H9-F1
#
_cell.length_a   1.000
_cell.length_b   1.000
_cell.length_c   1.000
_cell.angle_alpha   90.00
_cell.angle_beta   90.00
_cell.angle_gamma   90.00
#
_symmetry.space_group_name_H-M   'P 1'
#
loop_
_entity.id
_entity.type
_entity.pdbx_description
1 polymer ?
#
loop_
_entity_poly.entity_id
_entity_poly.type
_entity_poly.pdbx_seq_one_letter_code
_entity_poly.pdbx_strand_id
1 'polypeptide(L)'
;MSSTSNAVPHTNISPLQLNPTTNEPFLRLLSHVHTNIIITPPRPTDGARHVEMLNDPRVYPFLSSPPYPYALEHAKWWLDRAIPLSEKLMAELDSDNPGPLDGCPVTYIREIQEDGSDLLIGTIVFRLSDLPFELEPYGTTPEDNRDVWTVGFYLASSHHGQGIMSDALNTVLTQWAIPRMGVHKMVVNAHEGNTGSVRVFEKLGFKLREKSPDAVVDTRGVATPVHVLDWVML
;
A
#
# COMPACT_ATOMS: atom_id res chain seq x y z
N MET A 1 -23.78 9.88 31.09
CA MET A 1 -24.42 10.05 29.78
C MET A 1 -23.46 9.47 28.76
N SER A 2 -23.74 8.26 28.28
CA SER A 2 -22.90 7.57 27.30
C SER A 2 -23.31 8.05 25.92
N SER A 3 -22.43 8.80 25.24
CA SER A 3 -22.61 9.18 23.85
C SER A 3 -22.34 7.97 22.97
N THR A 4 -23.38 7.20 22.67
CA THR A 4 -23.37 6.27 21.54
C THR A 4 -23.25 7.10 20.27
N SER A 5 -22.05 7.08 19.67
CA SER A 5 -21.82 7.53 18.31
C SER A 5 -22.74 6.71 17.41
N ASN A 6 -23.81 7.33 16.92
CA ASN A 6 -24.59 6.78 15.82
C ASN A 6 -23.74 6.93 14.57
N ALA A 7 -23.01 5.87 14.20
CA ALA A 7 -22.39 5.77 12.89
C ALA A 7 -23.50 5.87 11.85
N VAL A 8 -23.48 6.93 11.05
CA VAL A 8 -24.33 7.03 9.86
C VAL A 8 -23.93 5.87 8.96
N PRO A 9 -24.88 5.03 8.49
CA PRO A 9 -24.55 3.93 7.61
C PRO A 9 -23.96 4.50 6.33
N HIS A 10 -22.69 4.19 6.06
CA HIS A 10 -22.01 4.63 4.85
C HIS A 10 -22.71 4.02 3.62
N THR A 11 -23.46 4.83 2.88
CA THR A 11 -24.34 4.34 1.81
C THR A 11 -23.62 4.12 0.48
N ASN A 12 -22.38 4.61 0.30
CA ASN A 12 -21.67 4.53 -0.97
C ASN A 12 -20.15 4.24 -0.86
N ILE A 13 -19.79 3.18 -0.13
CA ILE A 13 -18.36 2.81 0.07
C ILE A 13 -17.83 1.79 -0.94
N SER A 14 -18.60 1.48 -1.98
CA SER A 14 -18.20 0.47 -2.96
C SER A 14 -16.80 0.76 -3.52
N PRO A 15 -15.93 -0.24 -3.72
CA PRO A 15 -16.17 -1.68 -3.53
C PRO A 15 -15.77 -2.21 -2.15
N LEU A 16 -15.58 -1.35 -1.14
CA LEU A 16 -15.31 -1.80 0.22
C LEU A 16 -16.50 -2.60 0.75
N GLN A 17 -16.18 -3.69 1.45
CA GLN A 17 -17.11 -4.49 2.23
C GLN A 17 -17.05 -4.04 3.68
N LEU A 18 -18.11 -4.28 4.45
CA LEU A 18 -18.14 -4.02 5.89
C LEU A 18 -18.03 -5.33 6.66
N ASN A 19 -17.16 -5.35 7.67
CA ASN A 19 -17.13 -6.44 8.62
C ASN A 19 -18.49 -6.46 9.37
N PRO A 20 -19.23 -7.58 9.38
CA PRO A 20 -20.59 -7.61 9.94
C PRO A 20 -20.63 -7.41 11.46
N THR A 21 -19.50 -7.59 12.15
CA THR A 21 -19.40 -7.45 13.61
C THR A 21 -18.84 -6.09 14.00
N THR A 22 -17.79 -5.62 13.33
CA THR A 22 -17.09 -4.37 13.70
C THR A 22 -17.52 -3.17 12.87
N ASN A 23 -18.23 -3.39 11.77
CA ASN A 23 -18.54 -2.40 10.74
C ASN A 23 -17.28 -1.75 10.12
N GLU A 24 -16.11 -2.38 10.28
CA GLU A 24 -14.87 -1.89 9.69
C GLU A 24 -14.86 -2.15 8.17
N PRO A 25 -14.52 -1.16 7.35
CA PRO A 25 -14.42 -1.35 5.91
C PRO A 25 -13.18 -2.17 5.53
N PHE A 26 -13.29 -3.01 4.50
CA PHE A 26 -12.16 -3.78 3.98
C PHE A 26 -12.31 -4.11 2.50
N LEU A 27 -11.18 -4.40 1.84
CA LEU A 27 -11.14 -5.15 0.58
C LEU A 27 -10.76 -6.59 0.88
N ARG A 28 -11.40 -7.55 0.21
CA ARG A 28 -10.96 -8.96 0.24
C ARG A 28 -10.11 -9.23 -0.98
N LEU A 29 -9.03 -9.99 -0.83
CA LEU A 29 -8.22 -10.37 -1.98
C LEU A 29 -9.04 -11.15 -3.00
N LEU A 30 -8.78 -10.89 -4.29
CA LEU A 30 -9.56 -11.42 -5.40
C LEU A 30 -9.33 -12.92 -5.65
N SER A 31 -8.15 -13.45 -5.33
CA SER A 31 -7.88 -14.87 -5.52
C SER A 31 -8.69 -15.73 -4.55
N HIS A 32 -9.31 -16.78 -5.10
CA HIS A 32 -9.95 -17.84 -4.31
C HIS A 32 -8.98 -18.61 -3.39
N VAL A 33 -7.67 -18.44 -3.57
CA VAL A 33 -6.63 -19.03 -2.71
C VAL A 33 -6.45 -18.23 -1.42
N HIS A 34 -6.60 -16.90 -1.46
CA HIS A 34 -6.32 -16.01 -0.32
C HIS A 34 -7.61 -15.47 0.31
N THR A 35 -8.64 -16.30 0.42
CA THR A 35 -9.96 -15.90 0.89
C THR A 35 -9.96 -15.40 2.34
N ASN A 36 -8.96 -15.77 3.14
CA ASN A 36 -8.76 -15.29 4.51
C ASN A 36 -7.94 -14.00 4.59
N ILE A 37 -7.48 -13.43 3.48
CA ILE A 37 -6.70 -12.18 3.46
C ILE A 37 -7.58 -11.00 3.08
N ILE A 38 -7.50 -9.95 3.89
CA ILE A 38 -8.21 -8.68 3.70
C ILE A 38 -7.26 -7.49 3.76
N ILE A 39 -7.69 -6.34 3.28
CA ILE A 39 -6.99 -5.06 3.37
C ILE A 39 -7.90 -4.09 4.11
N THR A 40 -7.45 -3.53 5.23
CA THR A 40 -8.25 -2.67 6.11
C THR A 40 -7.60 -1.29 6.29
N PRO A 41 -8.28 -0.36 6.99
CA PRO A 41 -7.64 0.84 7.52
C PRO A 41 -6.49 0.50 8.50
N PRO A 42 -5.52 1.43 8.65
CA PRO A 42 -4.58 1.40 9.77
C PRO A 42 -5.31 1.49 11.12
N ARG A 43 -4.76 0.84 12.14
CA ARG A 43 -5.26 0.88 13.53
C ARG A 43 -4.19 1.42 14.47
N PRO A 44 -4.56 2.14 15.55
CA PRO A 44 -3.60 2.59 16.57
C PRO A 44 -2.77 1.47 17.20
N THR A 45 -3.31 0.25 17.22
CA THR A 45 -2.69 -0.94 17.81
C THR A 45 -1.66 -1.62 16.90
N ASP A 46 -1.51 -1.20 15.64
CA ASP A 46 -0.61 -1.86 14.68
C ASP A 46 0.89 -1.63 14.95
N GLY A 47 1.23 -0.70 15.84
CA GLY A 47 2.61 -0.26 16.05
C GLY A 47 3.58 -1.36 16.46
N ALA A 48 3.16 -2.27 17.36
CA ALA A 48 4.01 -3.38 17.80
C ALA A 48 4.33 -4.35 16.64
N ARG A 49 3.35 -4.60 15.78
CA ARG A 49 3.52 -5.50 14.63
C ARG A 49 4.39 -4.87 13.54
N HIS A 50 4.30 -3.55 13.35
CA HIS A 50 5.26 -2.78 12.53
C HIS A 50 6.70 -2.97 13.01
N VAL A 51 6.94 -2.77 14.31
CA VAL A 51 8.27 -2.95 14.91
C VAL A 51 8.81 -4.35 14.66
N GLU A 52 7.99 -5.38 14.83
CA GLU A 52 8.41 -6.75 14.57
C GLU A 52 8.80 -6.96 13.09
N MET A 53 7.92 -6.61 12.15
CA MET A 53 8.15 -6.85 10.72
C MET A 53 9.30 -6.01 10.15
N LEU A 54 9.43 -4.75 10.57
CA LEU A 54 10.40 -3.79 10.03
C LEU A 54 11.80 -3.90 10.68
N ASN A 55 11.97 -4.79 11.67
CA ASN A 55 13.29 -5.20 12.14
C ASN A 55 13.68 -6.60 11.64
N ASP A 56 12.82 -7.29 10.87
CA ASP A 56 13.16 -8.59 10.30
C ASP A 56 14.21 -8.44 9.17
N PRO A 57 15.38 -9.10 9.26
CA PRO A 57 16.45 -9.02 8.25
C PRO A 57 16.05 -9.54 6.87
N ARG A 58 14.90 -10.20 6.74
CA ARG A 58 14.33 -10.63 5.45
C ARG A 58 13.42 -9.57 4.83
N VAL A 59 13.11 -8.49 5.55
CA VAL A 59 12.19 -7.43 5.13
C VAL A 59 12.90 -6.09 5.00
N TYR A 60 13.47 -5.57 6.09
CA TYR A 60 13.99 -4.19 6.13
C TYR A 60 15.09 -3.87 5.11
N PRO A 61 15.97 -4.81 4.68
CA PRO A 61 17.04 -4.45 3.73
C PRO A 61 16.53 -3.91 2.39
N PHE A 62 15.31 -4.25 2.02
CA PHE A 62 14.70 -3.88 0.74
C PHE A 62 13.76 -2.68 0.82
N LEU A 63 13.70 -1.99 1.97
CA LEU A 63 12.84 -0.83 2.18
C LEU A 63 13.68 0.43 2.35
N SER A 64 13.29 1.49 1.65
CA SER A 64 14.06 2.74 1.64
C SER A 64 13.57 3.76 2.68
N SER A 65 12.27 3.77 2.97
CA SER A 65 11.63 4.82 3.79
C SER A 65 11.57 4.56 5.31
N PRO A 66 11.39 3.33 5.82
CA PRO A 66 11.37 3.09 7.26
C PRO A 66 12.76 3.29 7.89
N PRO A 67 12.89 3.95 9.04
CA PRO A 67 14.16 4.02 9.78
C PRO A 67 14.62 2.65 10.27
N TYR A 68 15.92 2.47 10.45
CA TYR A 68 16.48 1.27 11.06
C TYR A 68 17.51 1.61 12.15
N PRO A 69 17.43 1.00 13.36
CA PRO A 69 16.39 0.07 13.81
C PRO A 69 15.00 0.74 13.90
N TYR A 70 13.93 -0.04 13.66
CA TYR A 70 12.57 0.50 13.65
C TYR A 70 11.97 0.46 15.07
N ALA A 71 11.78 1.63 15.69
CA ALA A 71 11.25 1.75 17.04
C ALA A 71 9.74 2.03 17.05
N LEU A 72 9.10 1.85 18.21
CA LEU A 72 7.67 2.13 18.39
C LEU A 72 7.32 3.59 18.13
N GLU A 73 8.24 4.52 18.39
CA GLU A 73 8.06 5.94 18.07
C GLU A 73 7.98 6.19 16.55
N HIS A 74 8.72 5.44 15.73
CA HIS A 74 8.61 5.50 14.27
C HIS A 74 7.25 4.96 13.81
N ALA A 75 6.80 3.86 14.42
CA ALA A 75 5.49 3.29 14.16
C ALA A 75 4.37 4.29 14.52
N LYS A 76 4.50 4.94 15.68
CA LYS A 76 3.55 5.96 16.13
C LYS A 76 3.53 7.15 15.17
N TRP A 77 4.70 7.68 14.80
CA TRP A 77 4.81 8.80 13.86
C TRP A 77 4.15 8.50 12.51
N TRP A 78 4.26 7.26 12.03
CA TRP A 78 3.61 6.79 10.81
C TRP A 78 2.09 6.68 10.98
N LEU A 79 1.62 6.03 12.05
CA LEU A 79 0.19 5.85 12.32
C LEU A 79 -0.53 7.18 12.57
N ASP A 80 0.12 8.15 13.21
CA ASP A 80 -0.38 9.52 13.41
C ASP A 80 -0.66 10.26 12.08
N ARG A 81 -0.13 9.75 10.95
CA ARG A 81 -0.39 10.27 9.58
C ARG A 81 -1.31 9.37 8.79
N ALA A 82 -1.09 8.07 8.84
CA ALA A 82 -1.83 7.10 8.05
C ALA A 82 -3.30 7.02 8.47
N ILE A 83 -3.60 7.11 9.78
CA ILE A 83 -4.97 7.03 10.29
C ILE A 83 -5.80 8.24 9.85
N PRO A 84 -5.39 9.50 10.09
CA PRO A 84 -6.15 10.65 9.61
C PRO A 84 -6.32 10.70 8.09
N LEU A 85 -5.32 10.23 7.33
CA LEU A 85 -5.44 10.13 5.87
C LEU A 85 -6.51 9.10 5.46
N SER A 86 -6.51 7.92 6.09
CA SER A 86 -7.54 6.90 5.86
C SER A 86 -8.94 7.43 6.22
N GLU A 87 -9.09 8.10 7.36
CA GLU A 87 -10.36 8.69 7.80
C GLU A 87 -10.84 9.78 6.84
N LYS A 88 -9.94 10.67 6.37
CA LYS A 88 -10.24 11.68 5.35
C LYS A 88 -10.77 11.01 4.08
N LEU A 89 -10.05 10.01 3.56
CA LEU A 89 -10.42 9.29 2.34
C LEU A 89 -11.76 8.56 2.47
N MET A 90 -12.05 7.99 3.65
CA MET A 90 -13.35 7.38 3.95
C MET A 90 -14.48 8.41 3.96
N ALA A 91 -14.25 9.59 4.55
CA ALA A 91 -15.23 10.67 4.57
C ALA A 91 -15.50 11.25 3.17
N GLU A 92 -14.47 11.38 2.33
CA GLU A 92 -14.61 11.80 0.93
C GLU A 92 -15.38 10.76 0.11
N LEU A 93 -15.08 9.47 0.30
CA LEU A 93 -15.77 8.36 -0.36
C LEU A 93 -17.27 8.35 -0.06
N ASP A 94 -17.67 8.63 1.18
CA ASP A 94 -19.06 8.60 1.63
C ASP A 94 -19.86 9.87 1.24
N SER A 95 -19.23 10.81 0.52
CA SER A 95 -19.93 11.98 -0.01
C SER A 95 -20.88 11.62 -1.17
N ASP A 96 -21.80 12.52 -1.51
CA ASP A 96 -22.84 12.25 -2.53
C ASP A 96 -22.27 11.97 -3.94
N ASN A 97 -21.12 12.56 -4.27
CA ASN A 97 -20.47 12.41 -5.57
C ASN A 97 -18.94 12.46 -5.41
N PRO A 98 -18.32 11.38 -4.89
CA PRO A 98 -16.89 11.35 -4.69
C PRO A 98 -16.21 11.43 -6.06
N GLY A 99 -15.40 12.46 -6.27
CA GLY A 99 -14.46 12.51 -7.39
C GLY A 99 -13.36 11.44 -7.23
N PRO A 100 -12.36 11.44 -8.13
CA PRO A 100 -11.16 10.63 -7.92
C PRO A 100 -10.51 10.99 -6.57
N LEU A 101 -10.25 9.98 -5.77
CA LEU A 101 -9.60 10.09 -4.47
C LEU A 101 -8.07 10.13 -4.62
N ASP A 102 -7.40 10.86 -3.74
CA ASP A 102 -5.95 11.01 -3.73
C ASP A 102 -5.21 9.86 -3.00
N GLY A 103 -5.89 8.73 -2.78
CA GLY A 103 -5.31 7.55 -2.13
C GLY A 103 -6.29 6.40 -1.92
N CYS A 104 -5.85 5.40 -1.15
CA CYS A 104 -6.67 4.27 -0.70
C CYS A 104 -6.88 4.30 0.82
N PRO A 105 -8.13 4.26 1.32
CA PRO A 105 -8.40 4.30 2.75
C PRO A 105 -8.02 2.97 3.44
N VAL A 106 -7.82 1.89 2.68
CA VAL A 106 -7.43 0.58 3.20
C VAL A 106 -6.07 0.17 2.65
N THR A 107 -5.07 0.10 3.53
CA THR A 107 -3.66 -0.11 3.13
C THR A 107 -2.97 -1.21 3.94
N TYR A 108 -3.64 -1.78 4.94
CA TYR A 108 -3.09 -2.74 5.88
C TYR A 108 -3.56 -4.14 5.54
N ILE A 109 -2.64 -5.00 5.13
CA ILE A 109 -2.94 -6.37 4.70
C ILE A 109 -2.99 -7.26 5.94
N ARG A 110 -4.11 -7.94 6.13
CA ARG A 110 -4.38 -8.75 7.32
C ARG A 110 -4.81 -10.15 6.95
N GLU A 111 -4.38 -11.11 7.75
CA GLU A 111 -4.84 -12.49 7.69
C GLU A 111 -5.85 -12.77 8.80
N ILE A 112 -7.05 -13.17 8.41
CA ILE A 112 -8.09 -13.64 9.33
C ILE A 112 -7.67 -15.00 9.89
N GLN A 113 -7.65 -15.11 11.21
CA GLN A 113 -7.30 -16.29 11.99
C GLN A 113 -8.52 -17.19 12.21
N GLU A 114 -8.29 -18.43 12.65
CA GLU A 114 -9.35 -19.42 12.89
C GLU A 114 -10.38 -18.97 13.96
N ASP A 115 -9.94 -18.19 14.94
CA ASP A 115 -10.80 -17.64 16.00
C ASP A 115 -11.58 -16.38 15.56
N GLY A 116 -11.41 -15.94 14.31
CA GLY A 116 -12.04 -14.76 13.73
C GLY A 116 -11.31 -13.45 14.03
N SER A 117 -10.22 -13.47 14.81
CA SER A 117 -9.31 -12.33 14.91
C SER A 117 -8.55 -12.13 13.59
N ASP A 118 -7.81 -11.04 13.47
CA ASP A 118 -6.94 -10.81 12.33
C ASP A 118 -5.53 -10.43 12.77
N LEU A 119 -4.56 -10.78 11.94
CA LEU A 119 -3.15 -10.46 12.13
C LEU A 119 -2.70 -9.53 11.02
N LEU A 120 -2.08 -8.40 11.36
CA LEU A 120 -1.40 -7.56 10.38
C LEU A 120 -0.17 -8.30 9.83
N ILE A 121 -0.14 -8.48 8.51
CA ILE A 121 0.92 -9.21 7.80
C ILE A 121 1.65 -8.34 6.76
N GLY A 122 1.28 -7.08 6.58
CA GLY A 122 2.01 -6.16 5.70
C GLY A 122 1.20 -4.93 5.33
N THR A 123 1.75 -4.13 4.43
CA THR A 123 1.09 -2.91 3.93
C THR A 123 1.29 -2.76 2.44
N ILE A 124 0.36 -2.05 1.80
CA ILE A 124 0.43 -1.59 0.41
C ILE A 124 -0.06 -0.15 0.33
N VAL A 125 0.78 0.75 -0.19
CA VAL A 125 0.51 2.19 -0.18
C VAL A 125 0.83 2.78 -1.55
N PHE A 126 -0.17 3.40 -2.15
CA PHE A 126 -0.05 4.16 -3.39
C PHE A 126 0.18 5.63 -3.06
N ARG A 127 1.02 6.29 -3.84
CA ARG A 127 1.24 7.74 -3.79
C ARG A 127 1.60 8.26 -5.19
N LEU A 128 1.54 9.56 -5.39
CA LEU A 128 2.16 10.15 -6.58
C LEU A 128 3.68 9.97 -6.52
N SER A 129 4.30 9.68 -7.67
CA SER A 129 5.75 9.63 -7.77
C SER A 129 6.32 11.04 -7.66
N ASP A 130 7.37 11.18 -6.85
CA ASP A 130 8.07 12.43 -6.58
C ASP A 130 9.59 12.30 -6.82
N LEU A 131 10.04 11.15 -7.33
CA LEU A 131 11.45 10.87 -7.59
C LEU A 131 11.82 11.33 -9.01
N PRO A 132 12.81 12.24 -9.18
CA PRO A 132 13.14 12.78 -10.50
C PRO A 132 13.41 11.73 -11.57
N PHE A 133 14.24 10.71 -11.28
CA PHE A 133 14.58 9.64 -12.24
C PHE A 133 13.38 8.74 -12.60
N GLU A 134 12.37 8.66 -11.72
CA GLU A 134 11.12 7.96 -12.04
C GLU A 134 10.30 8.76 -13.07
N LEU A 135 10.38 10.08 -13.02
CA LEU A 135 9.56 11.01 -13.79
C LEU A 135 10.17 11.45 -15.12
N GLU A 136 11.50 11.41 -15.29
CA GLU A 136 12.21 11.85 -16.49
C GLU A 136 11.59 11.42 -17.84
N PRO A 137 11.11 10.16 -18.03
CA PRO A 137 10.49 9.74 -19.29
C PRO A 137 9.11 10.33 -19.56
N TYR A 138 8.41 10.77 -18.52
CA TYR A 138 7.05 11.30 -18.61
C TYR A 138 7.03 12.80 -18.90
N GLY A 139 8.12 13.49 -18.53
CA GLY A 139 8.32 14.92 -18.77
C GLY A 139 9.00 15.58 -17.57
N THR A 140 9.41 16.83 -17.74
CA THR A 140 10.11 17.59 -16.69
C THR A 140 9.20 18.61 -16.00
N THR A 141 7.93 18.72 -16.42
CA THR A 141 7.00 19.68 -15.83
C THR A 141 6.09 19.02 -14.79
N PRO A 142 5.63 19.76 -13.76
CA PRO A 142 4.60 19.27 -12.84
C PRO A 142 3.34 18.79 -13.55
N GLU A 143 2.98 19.42 -14.66
CA GLU A 143 1.81 19.07 -15.48
C GLU A 143 1.95 17.69 -16.13
N ASP A 144 3.14 17.30 -16.59
CA ASP A 144 3.39 15.99 -17.22
C ASP A 144 3.30 14.82 -16.21
N ASN A 145 3.62 15.13 -14.95
CA ASN A 145 3.89 14.16 -13.89
C ASN A 145 2.78 14.07 -12.84
N ARG A 146 1.78 14.97 -12.88
CA ARG A 146 0.71 15.12 -11.88
C ARG A 146 -0.11 13.87 -11.57
N ASP A 147 -0.10 12.88 -12.47
CA ASP A 147 -0.89 11.65 -12.44
C ASP A 147 -0.02 10.40 -12.63
N VAL A 148 1.29 10.51 -12.41
CA VAL A 148 2.20 9.35 -12.35
C VAL A 148 2.21 8.81 -10.93
N TRP A 149 1.68 7.60 -10.75
CA TRP A 149 1.60 6.96 -9.44
C TRP A 149 2.78 6.01 -9.19
N THR A 150 3.08 5.76 -7.92
CA THR A 150 3.99 4.71 -7.47
C THR A 150 3.33 3.93 -6.33
N VAL A 151 3.82 2.72 -6.07
CA VAL A 151 3.33 1.88 -4.97
C VAL A 151 4.51 1.30 -4.19
N GLY A 152 4.44 1.42 -2.87
CA GLY A 152 5.34 0.75 -1.94
C GLY A 152 4.59 -0.32 -1.16
N PHE A 153 5.23 -1.45 -0.90
CA PHE A 153 4.64 -2.52 -0.12
C PHE A 153 5.69 -3.38 0.58
N TYR A 154 5.25 -4.12 1.60
CA TYR A 154 5.99 -5.23 2.17
C TYR A 154 5.03 -6.25 2.80
N LEU A 155 5.53 -7.47 3.03
CA LEU A 155 4.86 -8.49 3.82
C LEU A 155 5.80 -8.98 4.93
N ALA A 156 5.22 -9.49 6.01
CA ALA A 156 5.90 -10.34 6.97
C ALA A 156 6.61 -11.49 6.26
N SER A 157 7.83 -11.81 6.69
CA SER A 157 8.65 -12.85 6.07
C SER A 157 7.99 -14.25 6.09
N SER A 158 7.13 -14.52 7.08
CA SER A 158 6.30 -15.73 7.16
C SER A 158 5.32 -15.90 5.99
N HIS A 159 5.00 -14.81 5.28
CA HIS A 159 4.00 -14.75 4.21
C HIS A 159 4.62 -14.53 2.83
N HIS A 160 5.96 -14.58 2.73
CA HIS A 160 6.68 -14.45 1.46
C HIS A 160 6.50 -15.69 0.58
N GLY A 161 6.64 -15.51 -0.74
CA GLY A 161 6.62 -16.62 -1.71
C GLY A 161 5.24 -17.24 -1.99
N GLN A 162 4.19 -16.79 -1.30
CA GLN A 162 2.84 -17.37 -1.41
C GLN A 162 1.95 -16.69 -2.46
N GLY A 163 2.42 -15.61 -3.10
CA GLY A 163 1.64 -14.85 -4.10
C GLY A 163 0.67 -13.83 -3.50
N ILE A 164 0.59 -13.72 -2.16
CA ILE A 164 -0.27 -12.78 -1.44
C ILE A 164 -0.07 -11.33 -1.92
N MET A 165 1.16 -10.85 -2.06
CA MET A 165 1.39 -9.46 -2.48
C MET A 165 1.01 -9.20 -3.95
N SER A 166 1.17 -10.19 -4.84
CA SER A 166 0.67 -10.07 -6.22
C SER A 166 -0.85 -9.93 -6.25
N ASP A 167 -1.54 -10.69 -5.40
CA ASP A 167 -2.99 -10.62 -5.30
C ASP A 167 -3.46 -9.34 -4.59
N ALA A 168 -2.75 -8.88 -3.56
CA ALA A 168 -3.00 -7.60 -2.89
C ALA A 168 -2.85 -6.42 -3.86
N LEU A 169 -1.75 -6.36 -4.61
CA LEU A 169 -1.56 -5.31 -5.61
C LEU A 169 -2.61 -5.39 -6.72
N ASN A 170 -2.94 -6.59 -7.22
CA ASN A 170 -4.02 -6.77 -8.19
C ASN A 170 -5.37 -6.27 -7.65
N THR A 171 -5.70 -6.65 -6.42
CA THR A 171 -6.96 -6.31 -5.76
C THR A 171 -7.08 -4.79 -5.61
N VAL A 172 -6.06 -4.12 -5.05
CA VAL A 172 -6.10 -2.67 -4.89
C VAL A 172 -6.09 -1.97 -6.24
N LEU A 173 -5.29 -2.43 -7.21
CA LEU A 173 -5.22 -1.81 -8.54
C LEU A 173 -6.58 -1.85 -9.26
N THR A 174 -7.22 -3.02 -9.29
CA THR A 174 -8.46 -3.26 -10.05
C THR A 174 -9.71 -2.75 -9.33
N GLN A 175 -9.80 -2.93 -8.01
CA GLN A 175 -10.97 -2.53 -7.24
C GLN A 175 -10.89 -1.09 -6.76
N TRP A 176 -9.70 -0.50 -6.65
CA TRP A 176 -9.55 0.82 -6.05
C TRP A 176 -8.78 1.80 -6.93
N ALA A 177 -7.50 1.55 -7.20
CA ALA A 177 -6.62 2.55 -7.80
C ALA A 177 -7.13 3.00 -9.18
N ILE A 178 -7.56 2.07 -10.04
CA ILE A 178 -8.16 2.42 -11.34
C ILE A 178 -9.52 3.14 -11.16
N PRO A 179 -10.55 2.52 -10.56
CA PRO A 179 -11.90 3.11 -10.57
C PRO A 179 -12.12 4.28 -9.58
N ARG A 180 -11.36 4.34 -8.49
CA ARG A 180 -11.55 5.33 -7.42
C ARG A 180 -10.46 6.40 -7.37
N MET A 181 -9.25 6.12 -7.84
CA MET A 181 -8.16 7.11 -7.88
C MET A 181 -7.84 7.59 -9.31
N GLY A 182 -8.36 6.93 -10.35
CA GLY A 182 -8.06 7.26 -11.74
C GLY A 182 -6.62 6.92 -12.15
N VAL A 183 -6.03 5.88 -11.56
CA VAL A 183 -4.66 5.46 -11.91
C VAL A 183 -4.64 4.85 -13.31
N HIS A 184 -3.90 5.49 -14.21
CA HIS A 184 -3.69 5.01 -15.59
C HIS A 184 -2.22 4.74 -15.93
N LYS A 185 -1.30 5.30 -15.16
CA LYS A 185 0.14 5.12 -15.32
C LYS A 185 0.83 5.04 -13.97
N MET A 186 1.81 4.16 -13.88
CA MET A 186 2.64 3.98 -12.70
C MET A 186 4.09 3.79 -13.08
N VAL A 187 4.96 4.23 -12.17
CA VAL A 187 6.38 3.95 -12.15
C VAL A 187 6.74 3.45 -10.76
N VAL A 188 7.53 2.38 -10.70
CA VAL A 188 7.96 1.78 -9.44
C VAL A 188 9.44 1.48 -9.50
N ASN A 189 10.09 1.50 -8.33
CA ASN A 189 11.44 1.06 -8.18
C ASN A 189 11.54 -0.09 -7.17
N ALA A 190 12.54 -0.96 -7.35
CA ALA A 190 12.91 -1.99 -6.40
C ALA A 190 14.43 -2.06 -6.29
N HIS A 191 14.96 -2.10 -5.07
CA HIS A 191 16.40 -2.30 -4.83
C HIS A 191 16.94 -3.49 -5.61
N GLU A 192 18.16 -3.37 -6.14
CA GLU A 192 18.89 -4.50 -6.70
C GLU A 192 18.95 -5.64 -5.67
N GLY A 193 18.70 -6.87 -6.13
CA GLY A 193 18.55 -8.05 -5.26
C GLY A 193 17.14 -8.26 -4.68
N ASN A 194 16.23 -7.28 -4.76
CA ASN A 194 14.82 -7.46 -4.40
C ASN A 194 14.04 -8.16 -5.52
N THR A 195 14.38 -9.43 -5.79
CA THR A 195 13.69 -10.25 -6.80
C THR A 195 12.22 -10.46 -6.48
N GLY A 196 11.84 -10.43 -5.19
CA GLY A 196 10.46 -10.59 -4.75
C GLY A 196 9.53 -9.51 -5.31
N SER A 197 9.87 -8.23 -5.10
CA SER A 197 9.07 -7.11 -5.61
C SER A 197 9.05 -7.07 -7.14
N VAL A 198 10.20 -7.30 -7.79
CA VAL A 198 10.27 -7.36 -9.27
C VAL A 198 9.29 -8.38 -9.83
N ARG A 199 9.24 -9.60 -9.27
CA ARG A 199 8.29 -10.64 -9.73
C ARG A 199 6.84 -10.29 -9.46
N VAL A 200 6.54 -9.54 -8.39
CA VAL A 200 5.18 -9.03 -8.14
C VAL A 200 4.78 -8.08 -9.27
N PHE A 201 5.65 -7.13 -9.61
CA PHE A 201 5.40 -6.15 -10.67
C PHE A 201 5.25 -6.82 -12.05
N GLU A 202 6.18 -7.69 -12.44
CA GLU A 202 6.15 -8.38 -13.74
C GLU A 202 4.85 -9.19 -13.93
N LYS A 203 4.38 -9.88 -12.88
CA LYS A 203 3.12 -10.63 -12.91
C LYS A 203 1.91 -9.77 -13.21
N LEU A 204 1.96 -8.48 -12.89
CA LEU A 204 0.88 -7.52 -13.07
C LEU A 204 1.10 -6.63 -14.30
N GLY A 205 2.01 -7.04 -15.17
CA GLY A 205 2.22 -6.41 -16.46
C GLY A 205 3.18 -5.22 -16.46
N PHE A 206 3.76 -4.85 -15.30
CA PHE A 206 4.83 -3.86 -15.25
C PHE A 206 6.01 -4.34 -16.10
N LYS A 207 6.64 -3.42 -16.81
CA LYS A 207 7.77 -3.69 -17.71
C LYS A 207 9.01 -3.00 -17.17
N LEU A 208 10.11 -3.75 -17.11
CA LEU A 208 11.41 -3.18 -16.78
C LEU A 208 11.75 -2.10 -17.81
N ARG A 209 11.88 -0.87 -17.34
CA ARG A 209 12.39 0.26 -18.11
C ARG A 209 13.90 0.21 -18.13
N GLU A 210 14.51 0.19 -16.95
CA GLU A 210 15.96 0.21 -16.81
C GLU A 210 16.43 -0.32 -15.45
N LYS A 211 17.75 -0.52 -15.37
CA LYS A 211 18.46 -0.71 -14.11
C LYS A 211 19.23 0.57 -13.85
N SER A 212 18.69 1.45 -13.03
CA SER A 212 19.30 2.74 -12.78
C SER A 212 20.44 2.61 -11.75
N PRO A 213 21.64 3.13 -12.05
CA PRO A 213 22.68 3.31 -11.04
C PRO A 213 22.34 4.43 -10.06
N ASP A 214 21.32 5.26 -10.35
CA ASP A 214 20.81 6.24 -9.42
C ASP A 214 20.24 5.52 -8.22
N ALA A 215 20.97 5.67 -7.14
CA ALA A 215 20.68 4.96 -5.93
C ALA A 215 19.55 5.65 -5.18
N VAL A 216 18.55 4.87 -4.78
CA VAL A 216 17.67 5.31 -3.71
C VAL A 216 18.50 5.22 -2.42
N VAL A 217 18.77 6.38 -1.82
CA VAL A 217 19.40 6.45 -0.50
C VAL A 217 18.32 6.19 0.52
N ASP A 218 18.44 5.07 1.21
CA ASP A 218 17.52 4.74 2.29
C ASP A 218 17.81 5.55 3.57
N THR A 219 16.94 5.41 4.57
CA THR A 219 17.10 6.06 5.90
C THR A 219 18.38 5.69 6.65
N ARG A 220 19.11 4.66 6.21
CA ARG A 220 20.40 4.21 6.78
C ARG A 220 21.57 4.89 6.08
N GLY A 221 21.32 5.72 5.07
CA GLY A 221 22.33 6.36 4.23
C GLY A 221 22.94 5.43 3.20
N VAL A 222 22.33 4.26 2.94
CA VAL A 222 22.85 3.30 1.97
C VAL A 222 22.26 3.59 0.60
N ALA A 223 23.15 3.94 -0.33
CA ALA A 223 22.84 4.09 -1.74
C ALA A 223 22.75 2.69 -2.40
N THR A 224 21.55 2.27 -2.80
CA THR A 224 21.33 0.99 -3.52
C THR A 224 20.80 1.24 -4.94
N PRO A 225 21.42 0.69 -5.99
CA PRO A 225 20.87 0.71 -7.35
C PRO A 225 19.47 0.11 -7.39
N VAL A 226 18.66 0.53 -8.36
CA VAL A 226 17.26 0.08 -8.47
C VAL A 226 16.90 -0.42 -9.86
N HIS A 227 15.99 -1.39 -9.91
CA HIS A 227 15.22 -1.69 -11.11
C HIS A 227 14.04 -0.74 -11.17
N VAL A 228 13.88 -0.03 -12.28
CA VAL A 228 12.73 0.85 -12.52
C VAL A 228 11.80 0.18 -13.51
N LEU A 229 10.51 0.09 -13.16
CA LEU A 229 9.50 -0.56 -13.97
C LEU A 229 8.30 0.37 -14.18
N ASP A 230 7.80 0.39 -15.39
CA ASP A 230 6.64 1.18 -15.77
C ASP A 230 5.41 0.29 -15.96
N TRP A 231 4.25 0.82 -15.66
CA TRP A 231 2.95 0.21 -15.97
C TRP A 231 2.02 1.26 -16.54
N VAL A 232 1.28 0.87 -17.58
CA VAL A 232 0.26 1.70 -18.20
C VAL A 232 -0.97 0.84 -18.37
N MET A 233 -2.13 1.41 -18.03
CA MET A 233 -3.42 0.79 -18.27
C MET A 233 -3.66 0.71 -19.78
N LEU A 234 -3.76 -0.50 -20.31
CA LEU A 234 -4.04 -0.77 -21.72
C LEU A 234 -5.52 -0.56 -22.09
#